data_AF-A0A842NKI0-F1
#
_entry.id   AF-A0A842NKI0-F1
#
_cell.length_a   1.000
_cell.length_b   1.000
_cell.length_c   1.000
_cell.angle_alpha   90.00
_cell.angle_beta   90.00
_cell.angle_gamma   90.00
#
_symmetry.space_group_name_H-M   'P 1'
#
loop_
_entity.id
_entity.type
_entity.pdbx_description
1 polymer ?
#
loop_
_entity_poly.entity_id
_entity_poly.type
_entity_poly.pdbx_seq_one_letter_code
_entity_poly.pdbx_strand_id
1 'polypeptide(L)' 'MKDEAGDLLRDETNSIVQAETEGGITVFIIDGDIKLARRDEVLFPTLLNESVEELPSVLVDMGAIPYVCNGADVMSPG' A
#
# COMPACT_ATOMS: atom_id res chain seq x y z
N MET A 1 29.41 -3.62 31.34
CA MET A 1 29.94 -3.48 29.96
C MET A 1 29.60 -4.72 29.12
N LYS A 2 28.32 -5.08 28.98
CA LYS A 2 27.78 -5.89 27.86
C LYS A 2 26.30 -5.55 27.57
N ASP A 3 25.81 -4.43 28.10
CA ASP A 3 24.37 -4.11 28.10
C ASP A 3 24.00 -3.00 27.10
N GLU A 4 24.98 -2.40 26.41
CA GLU A 4 24.76 -1.23 25.55
C GLU A 4 24.54 -1.59 24.07
N ALA A 5 24.80 -2.85 23.66
CA ALA A 5 24.54 -3.31 22.29
C ALA A 5 23.13 -3.89 22.10
N GLY A 6 22.44 -4.25 23.19
CA GLY A 6 21.08 -4.77 23.16
C GLY A 6 20.00 -3.70 23.06
N ASP A 7 20.34 -2.46 23.44
CA ASP A 7 19.44 -1.30 23.35
C ASP A 7 19.48 -0.58 22.00
N LEU A 8 20.49 -0.85 21.17
CA LEU A 8 20.61 -0.24 19.84
C LEU A 8 19.86 -1.02 18.74
N LEU A 9 19.26 -2.16 19.08
CA LEU A 9 18.36 -2.94 18.21
C LEU A 9 16.88 -2.70 18.55
N ARG A 10 16.59 -1.72 19.42
CA ARG A 10 15.23 -1.34 19.85
C ARG A 10 14.60 -0.21 19.03
N ASP A 11 15.24 0.24 17.94
CA ASP A 11 14.55 1.10 16.97
C ASP A 11 13.70 0.24 16.02
N GLU A 12 12.44 0.09 16.44
CA GLU A 12 11.24 -0.06 15.61
C GLU A 12 11.21 -1.29 14.69
N THR A 13 11.03 -2.48 15.25
CA THR A 13 10.33 -3.52 14.49
C THR A 13 8.91 -3.03 14.22
N ASN A 14 8.68 -2.37 13.08
CA ASN A 14 7.33 -2.09 12.61
C ASN A 14 6.55 -3.40 12.69
N SER A 15 5.48 -3.42 13.49
CA SER A 15 4.67 -4.62 13.58
C SER A 15 3.96 -4.77 12.25
N ILE A 16 4.35 -5.76 11.46
CA ILE A 16 3.66 -6.11 10.23
C ILE A 16 2.60 -7.14 10.57
N VAL A 17 1.33 -6.77 10.42
CA VAL A 17 0.20 -7.69 10.60
C VAL A 17 -0.38 -7.98 9.23
N GLN A 18 -0.60 -9.27 8.94
CA GLN A 18 -1.25 -9.72 7.73
C GLN A 18 -2.71 -10.07 8.03
N ALA A 19 -3.65 -9.60 7.21
CA ALA A 19 -5.05 -9.99 7.28
C ALA A 19 -5.56 -10.40 5.89
N GLU A 20 -6.43 -11.41 5.85
CA GLU A 20 -7.07 -11.89 4.63
C GLU A 20 -8.53 -11.43 4.60
N THR A 21 -8.97 -10.92 3.46
CA THR A 21 -10.35 -10.49 3.23
C THR A 21 -11.15 -11.59 2.53
N GLU A 22 -12.47 -11.58 2.69
CA GLU A 22 -13.37 -12.53 2.00
C GLU A 22 -13.23 -12.49 0.46
N GLY A 23 -12.77 -11.36 -0.09
CA GLY A 23 -12.56 -11.16 -1.54
C GLY A 23 -11.23 -11.68 -2.08
N GLY A 24 -10.46 -12.44 -1.29
CA GLY A 24 -9.16 -12.99 -1.70
C GLY A 24 -8.03 -11.96 -1.77
N ILE A 25 -8.21 -10.79 -1.15
CA ILE A 25 -7.17 -9.77 -1.00
C ILE A 25 -6.50 -9.97 0.36
N THR A 26 -5.17 -10.10 0.36
CA THR A 26 -4.36 -10.01 1.58
C THR A 26 -3.95 -8.56 1.80
N VAL A 27 -4.10 -8.03 3.00
CA VAL A 27 -3.62 -6.69 3.36
C VAL A 27 -2.49 -6.77 4.40
N PHE A 28 -1.55 -5.83 4.31
CA PHE A 28 -0.44 -5.70 5.26
C PHE A 28 -0.60 -4.38 6.02
N ILE A 29 -0.77 -4.53 7.33
CA ILE A 29 -0.90 -3.43 8.28
C ILE A 29 0.48 -3.19 8.87
N ILE A 30 1.01 -1.99 8.68
CA ILE A 30 2.33 -1.56 9.14
C ILE A 30 2.07 -0.34 10.03
N ASP A 31 2.47 -0.44 11.30
CA ASP A 31 2.27 0.59 12.33
C ASP A 31 0.80 1.05 12.50
N GLY A 32 -0.13 0.13 12.30
CA GLY A 32 -1.57 0.37 12.45
C GLY A 32 -2.28 0.82 11.17
N ASP A 33 -1.55 1.15 10.10
CA ASP A 33 -2.10 1.54 8.81
C ASP A 33 -2.03 0.41 7.78
N ILE A 34 -3.06 0.28 6.95
CA ILE A 34 -3.04 -0.65 5.82
C ILE A 34 -2.22 -0.03 4.69
N LYS A 35 -0.92 -0.34 4.63
CA LYS A 35 0.02 0.27 3.67
C LYS A 35 0.18 -0.53 2.37
N LEU A 36 -0.02 -1.85 2.39
CA LEU A 36 0.11 -2.69 1.20
C LEU A 36 -1.08 -3.65 1.07
N ALA A 37 -1.39 -4.04 -0.16
CA ALA A 37 -2.34 -5.08 -0.47
C ALA A 37 -1.75 -6.03 -1.52
N ARG A 38 -2.14 -7.30 -1.45
CA ARG A 38 -1.83 -8.32 -2.44
C ARG A 38 -3.12 -8.95 -2.94
N ARG A 39 -3.24 -8.99 -4.26
CA ARG A 39 -4.28 -9.75 -4.96
C ARG A 39 -3.58 -10.66 -5.96
N ASP A 40 -3.90 -11.95 -5.90
CA ASP A 40 -3.16 -12.98 -6.62
C ASP A 40 -1.66 -12.88 -6.30
N GLU A 41 -0.80 -12.77 -7.31
CA GLU A 41 0.66 -12.63 -7.16
C GLU A 41 1.14 -11.17 -7.17
N VAL A 42 0.22 -10.19 -7.25
CA VAL A 42 0.57 -8.77 -7.38
C VAL A 42 0.47 -8.09 -6.01
N LEU A 43 1.62 -7.63 -5.50
CA LEU A 43 1.72 -6.74 -4.35
C LEU A 43 1.72 -5.28 -4.82
N PHE A 44 0.84 -4.46 -4.25
CA PHE A 44 0.71 -3.05 -4.59
C PHE A 44 0.45 -2.20 -3.34
N PRO A 45 0.87 -0.93 -3.33
CA PRO A 45 0.53 -0.04 -2.22
C PRO A 45 -0.95 0.32 -2.23
N THR A 46 -1.50 0.55 -1.04
CA THR A 46 -2.79 1.21 -0.91
C THR A 46 -2.64 2.71 -1.18
N LEU A 47 -3.75 3.41 -1.39
CA LEU A 47 -3.74 4.87 -1.52
C LEU A 47 -3.30 5.61 -0.24
N LEU A 48 -3.21 4.92 0.91
CA LEU A 48 -2.74 5.49 2.20
C LEU A 48 -1.23 5.32 2.40
N ASN A 49 -0.54 4.72 1.43
CA ASN A 49 0.90 4.55 1.47
C ASN A 49 1.59 5.83 0.97
N GLU A 50 2.55 6.31 1.74
CA GLU A 50 3.25 7.57 1.48
C GLU A 50 4.12 7.50 0.22
N SER A 51 4.57 6.31 -0.16
CA SER A 51 5.37 6.09 -1.37
C SER A 51 4.54 6.07 -2.66
N VAL A 52 3.21 6.25 -2.61
CA VAL A 52 2.37 6.28 -3.84
C VAL A 52 2.79 7.42 -4.77
N GLU A 53 3.23 8.55 -4.22
CA GLU A 53 3.69 9.70 -5.02
C GLU A 53 5.01 9.44 -5.79
N GLU A 54 5.77 8.42 -5.38
CA GLU A 54 7.05 8.06 -6.01
C GLU A 54 6.87 7.06 -7.17
N LEU A 55 5.68 6.49 -7.33
CA LEU A 55 5.39 5.51 -8.37
C LEU A 55 5.18 6.18 -9.74
N PRO A 56 5.41 5.43 -10.85
CA PRO A 56 4.97 5.86 -12.16
C PRO A 56 3.48 6.21 -12.16
N SER A 57 3.13 7.36 -12.75
CA SER A 57 1.75 7.85 -12.80
C SER A 57 1.24 7.99 -14.23
N VAL A 58 -0.08 7.92 -14.36
CA VAL A 58 -0.81 8.21 -15.60
C VAL A 58 -1.74 9.38 -15.32
N LEU A 59 -1.60 10.45 -16.09
CA LEU A 59 -2.49 11.62 -16.01
C LEU A 59 -3.71 11.39 -16.91
N VAL A 60 -4.90 11.57 -16.34
CA VAL A 60 -6.19 11.42 -17.04
C VAL A 60 -6.91 12.75 -17.15
N ASP A 61 -7.78 12.90 -18.14
CA ASP A 61 -8.66 14.04 -18.33
C ASP A 61 -9.71 14.14 -17.20
N MET A 62 -10.22 15.36 -16.99
CA MET A 62 -11.25 15.62 -15.99
C MET A 62 -12.53 14.79 -16.20
N GLY A 63 -12.87 14.47 -17.45
CA GLY A 63 -14.00 13.61 -17.79
C GLY A 63 -13.83 12.15 -17.34
N ALA A 64 -12.59 11.67 -17.17
CA ALA A 64 -12.30 10.30 -16.77
C ALA A 64 -12.39 10.08 -15.24
N ILE A 65 -12.14 11.12 -14.43
CA ILE A 65 -12.12 11.06 -12.96
C ILE A 65 -13.31 10.28 -12.35
N PRO A 66 -14.59 10.60 -12.65
CA PRO A 66 -15.71 9.90 -12.02
C PRO A 66 -15.77 8.42 -12.39
N TYR A 67 -15.29 8.02 -13.56
CA TYR A 67 -15.25 6.62 -13.97
C TYR A 67 -14.15 5.86 -13.23
N VAL A 68 -12.95 6.45 -13.11
CA VAL A 68 -11.84 5.86 -12.35
C VAL A 68 -12.21 5.70 -10.87
N CYS A 69 -12.80 6.71 -10.24
CA CYS A 69 -13.25 6.63 -8.85
C CYS A 69 -14.36 5.58 -8.62
N ASN A 70 -15.11 5.22 -9.67
CA ASN A 70 -16.10 4.16 -9.63
C ASN A 70 -15.54 2.77 -9.99
N GLY A 71 -14.23 2.64 -10.17
CA GLY A 71 -13.56 1.37 -10.43
C GLY A 71 -13.55 0.93 -11.89
N ALA A 72 -13.76 1.84 -12.84
CA ALA A 72 -13.56 1.54 -14.26
C ALA A 72 -12.08 1.46 -14.61
N ASP A 73 -11.75 0.68 -15.64
CA ASP A 73 -10.41 0.66 -16.22
C ASP A 73 -10.08 2.00 -16.89
N VAL A 74 -8.81 2.42 -16.81
CA VAL A 74 -8.29 3.55 -17.57
C VAL A 74 -8.09 3.11 -19.01
N MET A 75 -8.74 3.79 -19.95
CA MET A 75 -8.70 3.49 -21.38
C MET A 75 -7.79 4.47 -22.12
N SER A 76 -7.30 4.09 -23.31
CA SER A 76 -6.37 4.94 -24.08
C SER A 76 -6.88 6.35 -24.42
N PRO A 77 -8.16 6.58 -24.78
CA PRO A 77 -8.72 7.93 -24.87
C PRO A 77 -9.35 8.33 -23.53
N GLY A 78 -8.81 9.36 -22.90
CA GLY A 78 -9.25 9.85 -21.59
C GLY A 78 -8.09 10.11 -20.66
#